data_AF-A0A969GV83-F1
#
_entry.id   AF-A0A969GV83-F1
#
_cell.length_a   1.000
_cell.length_b   1.000
_cell.length_c   1.000
_cell.angle_alpha   90.00
_cell.angle_beta   90.00
_cell.angle_gamma   90.00
#
_symmetry.space_group_name_H-M   'P 1'
#
loop_
_entity.id
_entity.type
_entity.pdbx_description
1 polymer ?
#
loop_
_entity_poly.entity_id
_entity_poly.type
_entity_poly.pdbx_seq_one_letter_code
_entity_poly.pdbx_strand_id
1 'polypeptide(L)' 'MSHFGSFAPVPIGEAIITKPPVVAPTTLLSEAILPLVCHPVGCTLVMEQQQIVGIVTKADIVGAIAPGRSQL' A
#
# COMPACT_ATOMS: atom_id res chain seq x y z
N MET A 1 32.05 -3.23 10.25
CA MET A 1 30.80 -3.84 10.76
C MET A 1 29.78 -2.73 10.90
N SER A 2 28.58 -2.99 10.40
CA SER A 2 27.48 -2.07 10.06
C SER A 2 27.09 -1.06 11.14
N HIS A 3 26.97 0.21 10.75
CA HIS A 3 26.23 1.24 11.49
C HIS A 3 24.72 0.96 11.33
N PHE A 4 24.17 0.02 12.10
CA PHE A 4 22.72 0.01 12.31
C PHE A 4 22.41 1.19 13.23
N GLY A 5 21.78 2.22 12.66
CA GLY A 5 21.37 3.42 13.39
C GLY A 5 20.53 3.03 14.61
N SER A 6 20.93 3.53 15.77
CA SER A 6 20.10 3.47 16.98
C SER A 6 18.83 4.27 16.71
N PHE A 7 17.72 3.60 16.42
CA PHE A 7 16.43 4.25 16.35
C PHE A 7 15.99 4.56 17.78
N ALA A 8 15.73 5.84 18.08
CA ALA A 8 15.03 6.20 19.29
C ALA A 8 13.68 5.44 19.32
N PRO A 9 13.17 5.03 20.49
CA PRO A 9 11.87 4.37 20.59
C PRO A 9 10.75 5.37 20.28
N VAL A 10 10.43 5.51 19.00
CA VAL A 10 9.33 6.33 18.50
C VAL A 10 8.08 5.44 18.40
N PRO A 11 6.96 5.79 19.05
CA PRO A 11 5.69 5.09 18.86
C PRO A 11 5.30 5.03 17.38
N ILE A 12 4.86 3.87 16.90
CA ILE A 12 4.49 3.73 15.47
C ILE A 12 3.39 4.70 15.04
N GLY A 13 2.51 5.11 15.96
CA GLY A 13 1.47 6.10 15.71
C GLY A 13 2.00 7.50 15.38
N GLU A 14 3.25 7.81 15.69
CA GLU A 14 3.91 9.07 15.31
C GLU A 14 4.53 9.00 13.91
N ALA A 15 4.82 7.79 13.41
CA ALA A 15 5.38 7.55 12.09
C ALA A 15 4.32 7.12 11.05
N ILE A 16 3.06 6.98 11.46
CA ILE A 16 1.97 6.50 10.60
C ILE A 16 1.56 7.56 9.56
N ILE A 17 1.18 7.09 8.37
CA ILE A 17 0.42 7.92 7.43
C ILE A 17 -1.02 8.02 7.96
N THR A 18 -1.40 9.18 8.47
CA THR A 18 -2.77 9.43 8.89
C THR A 18 -3.70 9.54 7.69
N LYS A 19 -4.84 8.84 7.72
CA LYS A 19 -5.82 8.77 6.63
C LYS A 19 -5.19 8.27 5.31
N PRO A 20 -4.68 7.04 5.29
CA PRO A 20 -4.15 6.47 4.06
C PRO A 20 -5.25 6.42 2.99
N PRO A 21 -4.89 6.46 1.70
CA PRO A 21 -5.86 6.24 0.63
C PRO A 21 -6.56 4.89 0.79
N VAL A 22 -7.83 4.87 0.40
CA VAL A 22 -8.70 3.69 0.46
C VAL A 22 -9.34 3.49 -0.90
N VAL A 23 -9.51 2.23 -1.28
CA VAL A 23 -10.22 1.80 -2.50
C VAL A 23 -11.20 0.66 -2.15
N ALA A 24 -12.18 0.41 -3.01
CA ALA A 24 -13.08 -0.73 -2.87
C ALA A 24 -12.47 -1.99 -3.49
N PRO A 25 -12.89 -3.21 -3.10
CA PRO A 25 -12.47 -4.45 -3.77
C PRO A 25 -12.81 -4.48 -5.26
N THR A 26 -13.81 -3.70 -5.67
CA THR A 26 -14.27 -3.57 -7.06
C THR A 26 -13.58 -2.44 -7.83
N THR A 27 -12.71 -1.65 -7.19
CA THR A 27 -11.96 -0.58 -7.87
C THR A 27 -11.02 -1.19 -8.91
N LEU A 28 -11.02 -0.61 -10.12
CA LEU A 28 -10.17 -1.09 -11.20
C LEU A 28 -8.70 -0.84 -10.87
N LEU A 29 -7.82 -1.74 -11.33
CA LEU A 29 -6.37 -1.60 -11.13
C LEU A 29 -5.83 -0.25 -11.63
N SER A 30 -6.34 0.22 -12.77
CA SER A 30 -6.00 1.52 -13.38
C SER A 30 -6.38 2.72 -12.52
N GLU A 31 -7.35 2.56 -11.62
CA GLU A 31 -7.78 3.60 -10.68
C GLU A 31 -7.05 3.44 -9.35
N ALA A 32 -6.85 2.20 -8.88
CA ALA A 32 -6.14 1.89 -7.64
C ALA A 32 -4.66 2.30 -7.66
N ILE A 33 -4.06 2.47 -8.83
CA ILE A 33 -2.69 2.98 -8.98
C ILE A 33 -2.59 4.51 -8.78
N LEU A 34 -3.68 5.26 -9.00
CA LEU A 34 -3.64 6.73 -8.94
C LEU A 34 -3.21 7.24 -7.56
N PRO A 35 -3.74 6.75 -6.43
CA PRO A 35 -3.27 7.18 -5.12
C PRO A 35 -1.80 6.87 -4.87
N LEU A 36 -1.28 5.80 -5.45
CA LEU A 36 0.12 5.38 -5.27
C LEU A 36 1.11 6.21 -6.10
N VAL A 37 0.67 6.74 -7.24
CA VAL A 37 1.52 7.54 -8.15
C VAL A 37 1.44 9.02 -7.81
N CYS A 38 0.25 9.51 -7.46
CA CYS A 38 0.02 10.93 -7.18
C CYS A 38 0.46 11.37 -5.78
N HIS A 39 0.69 10.43 -4.85
CA HIS A 39 1.08 10.74 -3.47
C HIS A 39 2.35 9.98 -3.07
N PRO A 40 3.09 10.48 -2.06
CA PRO A 40 4.29 9.81 -1.53
C PRO A 40 3.95 8.56 -0.68
N VAL A 41 2.87 7.84 -1.00
CA VAL A 41 2.39 6.67 -0.28
C VAL A 41 2.74 5.39 -1.03
N GLY A 42 3.21 4.38 -0.30
CA GLY A 42 3.64 3.10 -0.86
C GLY A 42 2.50 2.10 -1.08
N CYS A 43 1.35 2.33 -0.45
CA CYS A 43 0.22 1.42 -0.44
C CYS A 43 -1.12 2.15 -0.30
N THR A 44 -2.20 1.45 -0.67
CA THR A 44 -3.59 1.84 -0.42
C THR A 44 -4.28 0.71 0.35
N LEU A 45 -5.22 1.06 1.23
CA LEU A 45 -6.07 0.07 1.90
C LEU A 45 -7.22 -0.33 0.97
N VAL A 46 -7.62 -1.60 1.02
CA VAL A 46 -8.86 -2.09 0.40
C VAL A 46 -9.90 -2.21 1.49
N MET A 47 -11.03 -1.50 1.33
CA MET A 47 -12.10 -1.48 2.31
C MET A 47 -13.44 -1.91 1.73
N GLU A 48 -14.16 -2.74 2.47
CA GLU A 48 -15.53 -3.14 2.19
C GLU A 48 -16.36 -2.99 3.46
N GLN A 49 -17.52 -2.32 3.38
CA GLN A 49 -18.44 -2.17 4.52
C GLN A 49 -17.76 -1.69 5.83
N GLN A 50 -16.87 -0.69 5.72
CA GLN A 50 -16.09 -0.13 6.84
C GLN A 50 -15.05 -1.09 7.45
N GLN A 51 -14.81 -2.25 6.85
CA GLN A 51 -13.75 -3.18 7.24
C GLN A 51 -12.58 -3.08 6.28
N ILE A 52 -11.36 -3.18 6.81
CA ILE A 52 -10.16 -3.36 5.99
C ILE A 52 -10.11 -4.83 5.58
N VAL A 53 -10.19 -5.09 4.28
CA VAL A 53 -10.15 -6.45 3.72
C VAL A 53 -8.82 -6.77 3.03
N GLY A 54 -7.95 -5.77 2.84
CA GLY A 54 -6.63 -5.98 2.27
C GLY A 54 -5.78 -4.71 2.15
N ILE A 55 -4.58 -4.88 1.62
CA ILE A 55 -3.63 -3.82 1.29
C ILE A 55 -3.12 -4.10 -0.12
N VAL A 56 -3.00 -3.05 -0.94
CA VAL A 56 -2.36 -3.14 -2.27
C VAL A 56 -1.18 -2.19 -2.30
N THR A 57 -0.02 -2.69 -2.73
CA THR A 57 1.22 -1.94 -2.90
C THR A 57 1.54 -1.75 -4.39
N LYS A 58 2.51 -0.87 -4.68
CA LYS A 58 3.05 -0.73 -6.04
C LYS A 58 3.59 -2.05 -6.59
N ALA A 59 4.20 -2.89 -5.75
CA ALA A 59 4.77 -4.16 -6.15
C ALA A 59 3.69 -5.18 -6.56
N ASP A 60 2.55 -5.17 -5.89
CA ASP A 60 1.40 -6.03 -6.24
C ASP A 60 0.85 -5.64 -7.60
N ILE A 61 0.68 -4.34 -7.87
CA ILE A 61 0.21 -3.83 -9.15
C ILE A 61 1.16 -4.22 -10.29
N VAL A 62 2.47 -4.01 -10.10
CA VAL A 62 3.48 -4.43 -11.08
C VAL A 62 3.41 -5.95 -11.31
N GLY A 63 3.22 -6.72 -10.25
CA GLY A 63 3.05 -8.17 -10.31
C GLY A 63 1.82 -8.62 -11.11
N ALA A 64 0.72 -7.86 -11.03
CA ALA A 64 -0.54 -8.16 -11.72
C ALA A 64 -0.50 -7.87 -13.23
N ILE A 65 0.31 -6.89 -13.68
CA ILE A 65 0.42 -6.50 -15.09
C ILE A 65 1.63 -7.12 -15.79
N ALA A 66 2.61 -7.63 -15.04
CA ALA A 66 3.79 -8.26 -15.61
C ALA A 66 3.41 -9.62 -16.24
N PRO A 67 3.73 -9.84 -17.54
CA PRO A 67 3.46 -11.13 -18.18
C PRO A 67 4.26 -12.23 -17.46
N GLY A 68 3.56 -13.25 -16.94
CA GLY A 68 4.18 -14.46 -16.38
C GLY A 68 3.91 -14.76 -14.91
N ARG A 69 3.13 -13.96 -14.18
CA ARG A 69 2.64 -14.32 -12.84
C ARG A 69 1.21 -14.86 -12.91
N SER A 70 1.08 -16.15 -13.22
CA SER A 70 -0.15 -16.91 -12.99
C SER A 70 -0.31 -17.18 -11.50
N GLN A 71 -0.80 -16.20 -10.71
CA GLN A 71 -1.48 -16.43 -9.41
C GLN A 71 -2.41 -15.25 -9.10
N LEU A 72 -3.47 -15.11 -9.90
CA LEU A 72 -4.80 -14.70 -9.46
C LEU A 72 -5.80 -15.63 -10.16
#